data_AF-A0A943TAG1-F1
#
_entry.id   AF-A0A943TAG1-F1
#
_cell.length_a   1.000
_cell.length_b   1.000
_cell.length_c   1.000
_cell.angle_alpha   90.00
_cell.angle_beta   90.00
_cell.angle_gamma   90.00
#
_symmetry.space_group_name_H-M   'P 1'
#
loop_
_entity.id
_entity.type
_entity.pdbx_description
1 polymer ?
#
loop_
_entity_poly.entity_id
_entity_poly.type
_entity_poly.pdbx_seq_one_letter_code
_entity_poly.pdbx_strand_id
1 'polypeptide(L)'
;MTNSLQDLIDASIFISTEYQARLAELVGTSEWNVDFTSQSLDFETTPPISLKPHLLGTESENRGTWIWSWQQLGYFPDSVVSAAIQAREAGERNSLVELTTDELPLSESLARRLTLATKTLSGLYAHYPLPAGAGVRAWTLLEGHELTLEAPTYKGIGRVIAKTLQSEEIHNQVLAVDSYAQQRGFHIAWDTEATAVLTATDGALRLWFDDGRISGIEQADPQVGPEVLEQCAAAAAQRRESLAAARTEIERIAAAEAAAQSAQREQEAAERAAARAEAEAERAVQIAEHAPVADTDETPAAEVYEAPVAEAQPAPAEQPIEEHEPEQARVYTDASIGAEDEQYPEVHEASAEQASAEQPIEEPAAHEAQGEYTEEEIAEYVEPIHNAGDAPDLAAEHEEAAHEEYERQHFEERREEEQQKPEPKKKGFFSRFFGL
;
A
#
# COMPACT_ATOMS: atom_id res chain seq x y z
N MET A 1 -6.06 25.89 11.16
CA MET A 1 -6.13 24.54 11.72
C MET A 1 -7.13 23.77 10.89
N THR A 2 -6.71 22.67 10.26
CA THR A 2 -7.59 21.73 9.56
C THR A 2 -8.38 20.97 10.61
N ASN A 3 -9.71 21.08 10.61
CA ASN A 3 -10.54 20.54 11.70
C ASN A 3 -11.42 19.36 11.24
N SER A 4 -11.51 19.09 9.94
CA SER A 4 -12.30 17.99 9.39
C SER A 4 -11.44 17.02 8.57
N LEU A 5 -11.95 15.81 8.35
CA LEU A 5 -11.35 14.85 7.41
C LEU A 5 -11.26 15.47 6.00
N GLN A 6 -12.30 16.21 5.58
CA GLN A 6 -12.33 16.87 4.28
C GLN A 6 -11.22 17.92 4.13
N ASP A 7 -10.92 18.70 5.18
CA ASP A 7 -9.80 19.64 5.15
C ASP A 7 -8.46 18.92 4.94
N LEU A 8 -8.27 17.74 5.53
CA LEU A 8 -7.05 16.94 5.32
C LEU A 8 -6.96 16.39 3.89
N ILE A 9 -8.10 16.03 3.29
CA ILE A 9 -8.19 15.58 1.90
C ILE A 9 -7.83 16.74 0.97
N ASP A 10 -8.51 17.87 1.09
CA ASP A 10 -8.29 19.07 0.27
C ASP A 10 -6.84 19.55 0.39
N ALA A 11 -6.26 19.53 1.60
CA ALA A 11 -4.88 19.93 1.84
C ALA A 11 -3.82 19.05 1.14
N SER A 12 -4.14 17.84 0.70
CA SER A 12 -3.20 16.97 -0.02
C SER A 12 -3.55 16.76 -1.49
N ILE A 13 -4.69 17.24 -1.98
CA ILE A 13 -5.22 16.77 -3.26
C ILE A 13 -4.28 17.09 -4.43
N PHE A 14 -3.74 18.32 -4.52
CA PHE A 14 -2.83 18.71 -5.60
C PHE A 14 -1.46 18.02 -5.49
N ILE A 15 -0.85 17.98 -4.30
CA ILE A 15 0.43 17.28 -4.10
C ILE A 15 0.28 15.78 -4.39
N SER A 16 -0.86 15.19 -4.03
CA SER A 16 -1.21 13.81 -4.34
C SER A 16 -1.29 13.60 -5.84
N THR A 17 -2.03 14.44 -6.58
CA THR A 17 -2.12 14.33 -8.05
C THR A 17 -0.75 14.34 -8.71
N GLU A 18 0.15 15.21 -8.25
CA GLU A 18 1.48 15.32 -8.80
C GLU A 18 2.37 14.11 -8.48
N TYR A 19 2.37 13.63 -7.24
CA TYR A 19 3.09 12.42 -6.86
C TYR A 19 2.51 11.16 -7.55
N GLN A 20 1.22 11.14 -7.83
CA GLN A 20 0.60 10.06 -8.61
C GLN A 20 1.02 10.11 -10.09
N ALA A 21 1.12 11.30 -10.67
CA ALA A 21 1.69 11.45 -12.02
C ALA A 21 3.14 10.96 -12.06
N ARG A 22 3.96 11.36 -11.07
CA ARG A 22 5.35 10.87 -10.95
C ARG A 22 5.43 9.36 -10.80
N LEU A 23 4.61 8.78 -9.93
CA LEU A 23 4.57 7.32 -9.76
C LEU A 23 4.18 6.63 -11.08
N ALA A 24 3.15 7.11 -11.76
CA ALA A 24 2.73 6.55 -13.05
C ALA A 24 3.81 6.67 -14.14
N GLU A 25 4.58 7.75 -14.17
CA GLU A 25 5.74 7.90 -15.07
C GLU A 25 6.85 6.88 -14.77
N LEU A 26 7.06 6.57 -13.48
CA LEU A 26 8.11 5.66 -13.04
C LEU A 26 7.77 4.19 -13.30
N VAL A 27 6.55 3.78 -12.95
CA VAL A 27 6.19 2.35 -12.89
C VAL A 27 5.13 1.96 -13.91
N GLY A 28 4.40 2.91 -14.51
CA GLY A 28 3.36 2.63 -15.50
C GLY A 28 2.42 1.50 -15.08
N THR A 29 2.38 0.44 -15.90
CA THR A 29 1.65 -0.80 -15.65
C THR A 29 2.59 -1.99 -15.36
N SER A 30 3.80 -1.72 -14.87
CA SER A 30 4.76 -2.77 -14.50
C SER A 30 4.15 -3.72 -13.46
N GLU A 31 4.51 -4.99 -13.60
CA GLU A 31 4.27 -5.99 -12.56
C GLU A 31 5.00 -5.58 -11.28
N TRP A 32 4.47 -6.03 -10.15
CA TRP A 32 4.98 -5.68 -8.84
C TRP A 32 4.99 -6.89 -7.89
N ASN A 33 5.92 -6.87 -6.94
CA ASN A 33 5.94 -7.79 -5.81
C ASN A 33 6.13 -7.00 -4.52
N VAL A 34 5.36 -7.36 -3.49
CA VAL A 34 5.44 -6.73 -2.17
C VAL A 34 5.92 -7.73 -1.12
N ASP A 35 6.86 -7.30 -0.29
CA ASP A 35 7.26 -7.97 0.93
C ASP A 35 7.31 -6.95 2.06
N PHE A 36 6.28 -6.95 2.90
CA PHE A 36 6.19 -6.08 4.07
C PHE A 36 7.23 -6.42 5.14
N THR A 37 7.78 -7.63 5.17
CA THR A 37 8.82 -8.03 6.13
C THR A 37 10.13 -7.32 5.82
N SER A 38 10.54 -7.35 4.55
CA SER A 38 11.71 -6.61 4.06
C SER A 38 11.43 -5.15 3.73
N GLN A 39 10.16 -4.71 3.83
CA GLN A 39 9.70 -3.35 3.57
C GLN A 39 9.98 -2.91 2.14
N SER A 40 9.70 -3.81 1.19
CA SER A 40 9.96 -3.63 -0.23
C SER A 40 8.69 -3.78 -1.04
N LEU A 41 8.43 -2.84 -1.94
CA LEU A 41 7.51 -2.95 -3.06
C LEU A 41 8.34 -2.76 -4.33
N ASP A 42 8.63 -3.86 -4.99
CA ASP A 42 9.48 -3.94 -6.17
C ASP A 42 8.62 -3.90 -7.43
N PHE A 43 8.98 -3.05 -8.38
CA PHE A 43 8.35 -2.94 -9.69
C PHE A 43 9.29 -3.47 -10.77
N GLU A 44 8.74 -4.25 -11.70
CA GLU A 44 9.45 -4.78 -12.86
C GLU A 44 9.64 -3.69 -13.94
N THR A 45 10.50 -2.72 -13.63
CA THR A 45 10.92 -1.63 -14.52
C THR A 45 12.35 -1.84 -14.99
N THR A 46 12.80 -1.03 -15.96
CA THR A 46 14.21 -1.02 -16.42
C THR A 46 14.76 0.40 -16.35
N PRO A 47 15.65 0.74 -15.39
CA PRO A 47 16.13 -0.12 -14.30
C PRO A 47 15.02 -0.46 -13.27
N PRO A 48 15.16 -1.56 -12.49
CA PRO A 48 14.21 -1.92 -11.45
C PRO A 48 14.04 -0.83 -10.40
N ILE A 49 12.81 -0.61 -9.95
CA ILE A 49 12.47 0.37 -8.92
C ILE A 49 11.94 -0.36 -7.70
N SER A 50 12.45 0.00 -6.53
CA SER A 50 12.03 -0.54 -5.24
C SER A 50 11.64 0.60 -4.31
N LEU A 51 10.42 0.58 -3.80
CA LEU A 51 9.88 1.61 -2.92
C LEU A 51 9.50 0.98 -1.57
N LYS A 52 9.58 1.78 -0.50
CA LYS A 52 9.17 1.35 0.84
C LYS A 52 7.66 1.50 1.01
N PRO A 53 6.90 0.41 1.27
CA PRO A 53 5.47 0.49 1.45
C PRO A 53 5.10 0.74 2.92
N HIS A 54 4.14 1.64 3.12
CA HIS A 54 3.49 1.92 4.40
C HIS A 54 2.02 1.49 4.31
N LEU A 55 1.65 0.39 4.95
CA LEU A 55 0.30 -0.17 4.91
C LEU A 55 -0.66 0.65 5.77
N LEU A 56 -1.69 1.23 5.14
CA LEU A 56 -2.74 1.98 5.83
C LEU A 56 -3.84 1.06 6.37
N GLY A 57 -4.32 0.16 5.53
CA GLY A 57 -5.47 -0.68 5.83
C GLY A 57 -5.93 -1.43 4.60
N THR A 58 -7.03 -2.16 4.77
CA THR A 58 -7.58 -3.05 3.75
C THR A 58 -9.04 -2.72 3.51
N GLU A 59 -9.39 -2.63 2.23
CA GLU A 59 -10.74 -2.50 1.74
C GLU A 59 -11.23 -3.88 1.30
N SER A 60 -12.36 -4.35 1.85
CA SER A 60 -12.97 -5.62 1.47
C SER A 60 -14.37 -5.39 0.93
N GLU A 61 -14.55 -5.55 -0.38
CA GLU A 61 -15.85 -5.44 -1.05
C GLU A 61 -16.81 -6.52 -0.54
N ASN A 62 -16.32 -7.74 -0.38
CA ASN A 62 -17.09 -8.88 0.10
C ASN A 62 -17.62 -8.69 1.54
N ARG A 63 -16.83 -8.07 2.42
CA ARG A 63 -17.25 -7.76 3.80
C ARG A 63 -17.99 -6.43 3.91
N GLY A 64 -17.85 -5.56 2.92
CA GLY A 64 -18.37 -4.21 2.96
C GLY A 64 -17.69 -3.35 4.02
N THR A 65 -16.42 -3.63 4.38
CA THR A 65 -15.70 -2.89 5.42
C THR A 65 -14.28 -2.47 5.01
N TRP A 66 -13.83 -1.36 5.59
CA TRP A 66 -12.44 -0.93 5.68
C TRP A 66 -11.90 -1.27 7.05
N ILE A 67 -10.70 -1.86 7.12
CA ILE A 67 -10.01 -2.17 8.36
C ILE A 67 -8.64 -1.51 8.37
N TRP A 68 -8.34 -0.73 9.41
CA TRP A 68 -7.02 -0.12 9.56
C TRP A 68 -5.95 -1.14 9.94
N SER A 69 -4.73 -0.95 9.41
CA SER A 69 -3.59 -1.82 9.72
C SER A 69 -3.15 -1.74 11.19
N TRP A 70 -3.50 -0.65 11.89
CA TRP A 70 -3.25 -0.50 13.32
C TRP A 70 -4.24 -1.25 14.21
N GLN A 71 -5.34 -1.81 13.67
CA GLN A 71 -6.30 -2.61 14.45
C GLN A 71 -5.60 -3.78 15.14
N GLN A 72 -4.66 -4.42 14.45
CA GLN A 72 -3.96 -5.58 14.96
C GLN A 72 -2.45 -5.49 14.69
N LEU A 73 -1.70 -5.10 15.71
CA LEU A 73 -0.26 -4.87 15.63
C LEU A 73 0.55 -6.13 15.95
N GLY A 74 1.83 -6.12 15.53
CA GLY A 74 2.79 -7.21 15.73
C GLY A 74 2.85 -8.24 14.59
N TYR A 75 2.10 -8.04 13.51
CA TYR A 75 2.13 -8.90 12.31
C TYR A 75 3.04 -8.36 11.21
N PHE A 76 3.14 -7.03 11.11
CA PHE A 76 4.01 -6.32 10.19
C PHE A 76 5.05 -5.53 10.97
N PRO A 77 6.21 -5.20 10.37
CA PRO A 77 7.16 -4.29 11.00
C PRO A 77 6.51 -2.96 11.38
N ASP A 78 6.94 -2.39 12.50
CA ASP A 78 6.38 -1.15 13.05
C ASP A 78 6.45 0.04 12.08
N SER A 79 7.51 0.09 11.26
CA SER A 79 7.68 1.06 10.19
C SER A 79 6.61 0.96 9.10
N VAL A 80 6.17 -0.26 8.75
CA VAL A 80 5.14 -0.48 7.71
C VAL A 80 3.78 0.07 8.16
N VAL A 81 3.44 -0.05 9.44
CA VAL A 81 2.14 0.43 9.97
C VAL A 81 2.21 1.86 10.53
N SER A 82 3.40 2.47 10.55
CA SER A 82 3.64 3.77 11.18
C SER A 82 2.75 4.89 10.62
N ALA A 83 2.53 4.93 9.30
CA ALA A 83 1.66 5.95 8.69
C ALA A 83 0.19 5.81 9.14
N ALA A 84 -0.30 4.58 9.32
CA ALA A 84 -1.65 4.33 9.80
C ALA A 84 -1.81 4.76 11.27
N ILE A 85 -0.82 4.46 12.12
CA ILE A 85 -0.82 4.88 13.52
C ILE A 85 -0.72 6.40 13.62
N GLN A 86 0.09 7.03 12.76
CA GLN A 86 0.17 8.49 12.68
C GLN A 86 -1.18 9.12 12.33
N ALA A 87 -1.97 8.47 11.46
CA ALA A 87 -3.34 8.86 11.17
C ALA A 87 -4.23 8.75 12.41
N ARG A 88 -4.15 7.63 13.15
CA ARG A 88 -4.89 7.41 14.40
C ARG A 88 -4.58 8.47 15.46
N GLU A 89 -3.30 8.69 15.76
CA GLU A 89 -2.83 9.69 16.74
C GLU A 89 -3.28 11.11 16.38
N ALA A 90 -3.25 11.45 15.09
CA ALA A 90 -3.78 12.73 14.62
C ALA A 90 -5.31 12.78 14.70
N GLY A 91 -5.99 11.66 14.44
CA GLY A 91 -7.43 11.51 14.60
C GLY A 91 -7.87 11.77 16.03
N GLU A 92 -7.18 11.17 17.01
CA GLU A 92 -7.46 11.39 18.43
C GLU A 92 -7.26 12.84 18.84
N ARG A 93 -6.14 13.46 18.43
CA ARG A 93 -5.86 14.88 18.72
C ARG A 93 -6.89 15.83 18.13
N ASN A 94 -7.44 15.51 16.96
CA ASN A 94 -8.38 16.36 16.23
C ASN A 94 -9.84 15.89 16.34
N SER A 95 -10.12 14.84 17.11
CA SER A 95 -11.45 14.22 17.25
C SER A 95 -12.07 13.77 15.91
N LEU A 96 -11.26 13.18 15.02
CA LEU A 96 -11.68 12.65 13.71
C LEU A 96 -11.97 11.14 13.81
N VAL A 97 -13.24 10.80 13.93
CA VAL A 97 -13.70 9.42 14.17
C VAL A 97 -13.32 8.45 13.06
N GLU A 98 -13.23 8.94 11.82
CA GLU A 98 -12.86 8.13 10.65
C GLU A 98 -11.41 7.64 10.71
N LEU A 99 -10.55 8.31 11.48
CA LEU A 99 -9.15 7.92 11.67
C LEU A 99 -8.93 7.10 12.94
N THR A 100 -9.90 7.09 13.87
CA THR A 100 -9.80 6.40 15.18
C THR A 100 -10.72 5.20 15.32
N THR A 101 -11.64 4.99 14.39
CA THR A 101 -12.48 3.79 14.33
C THR A 101 -11.73 2.71 13.57
N ASP A 102 -11.54 1.55 14.17
CA ASP A 102 -10.69 0.47 13.67
C ASP A 102 -11.28 -0.22 12.43
N GLU A 103 -12.61 -0.39 12.41
CA GLU A 103 -13.38 -0.91 11.29
C GLU A 103 -14.51 0.05 10.90
N LEU A 104 -14.57 0.38 9.61
CA LEU A 104 -15.56 1.31 9.05
C LEU A 104 -16.40 0.59 7.98
N PRO A 105 -17.72 0.84 7.91
CA PRO A 105 -18.50 0.40 6.76
C PRO A 105 -18.00 1.09 5.49
N LEU A 106 -17.86 0.34 4.40
CA LEU A 106 -17.47 0.92 3.12
C LEU A 106 -18.52 1.91 2.64
N SER A 107 -18.02 3.04 2.18
CA SER A 107 -18.75 4.01 1.39
C SER A 107 -17.99 4.24 0.09
N GLU A 108 -18.64 4.90 -0.86
CA GLU A 108 -17.97 5.37 -2.07
C GLU A 108 -16.65 6.08 -1.72
N SER A 109 -15.57 5.65 -2.40
CA SER A 109 -14.21 6.19 -2.27
C SER A 109 -13.62 6.24 -0.86
N LEU A 110 -14.18 5.53 0.14
CA LEU A 110 -13.72 5.63 1.54
C LEU A 110 -12.22 5.41 1.67
N ALA A 111 -11.70 4.31 1.14
CA ALA A 111 -10.28 3.98 1.24
C ALA A 111 -9.38 5.06 0.63
N ARG A 112 -9.80 5.65 -0.50
CA ARG A 112 -9.11 6.76 -1.15
C ARG A 112 -9.13 8.03 -0.29
N ARG A 113 -10.28 8.38 0.31
CA ARG A 113 -10.43 9.54 1.20
C ARG A 113 -9.53 9.41 2.44
N LEU A 114 -9.52 8.25 3.08
CA LEU A 114 -8.64 7.96 4.23
C LEU A 114 -7.16 8.03 3.83
N THR A 115 -6.84 7.54 2.62
CA THR A 115 -5.48 7.62 2.07
C THR A 115 -5.05 9.08 1.88
N LEU A 116 -5.85 9.91 1.20
CA LEU A 116 -5.55 11.34 0.99
C LEU A 116 -5.38 12.08 2.33
N ALA A 117 -6.31 11.88 3.28
CA ALA A 117 -6.18 12.48 4.60
C ALA A 117 -4.86 12.08 5.28
N THR A 118 -4.46 10.81 5.16
CA THR A 118 -3.20 10.32 5.74
C THR A 118 -1.97 10.92 5.06
N LYS A 119 -2.03 11.29 3.77
CA LYS A 119 -0.93 11.99 3.08
C LYS A 119 -0.62 13.34 3.73
N THR A 120 -1.65 14.11 4.08
CA THR A 120 -1.48 15.39 4.82
C THR A 120 -0.80 15.20 6.16
N LEU A 121 -1.09 14.08 6.85
CA LEU A 121 -0.61 13.80 8.20
C LEU A 121 0.80 13.19 8.23
N SER A 122 1.16 12.39 7.22
CA SER A 122 2.41 11.62 7.17
C SER A 122 3.50 12.25 6.30
N GLY A 123 3.13 13.11 5.35
CA GLY A 123 4.04 13.64 4.34
C GLY A 123 4.46 12.63 3.27
N LEU A 124 3.81 11.45 3.22
CA LEU A 124 3.97 10.46 2.17
C LEU A 124 2.88 10.69 1.11
N TYR A 125 3.27 11.18 -0.07
CA TYR A 125 2.30 11.71 -1.04
C TYR A 125 1.99 10.73 -2.19
N ALA A 126 2.80 9.69 -2.38
CA ALA A 126 2.49 8.61 -3.30
C ALA A 126 1.72 7.49 -2.58
N HIS A 127 0.77 6.88 -3.27
CA HIS A 127 0.06 5.69 -2.82
C HIS A 127 -0.05 4.70 -3.97
N TYR A 128 -0.16 3.42 -3.63
CA TYR A 128 -0.41 2.34 -4.59
C TYR A 128 -1.30 1.30 -3.93
N PRO A 129 -2.54 1.09 -4.44
CA PRO A 129 -3.39 0.01 -3.95
C PRO A 129 -2.92 -1.35 -4.49
N LEU A 130 -2.86 -2.35 -3.61
CA LEU A 130 -2.37 -3.69 -3.87
C LEU A 130 -3.54 -4.68 -3.78
N PRO A 131 -4.08 -5.18 -4.92
CA PRO A 131 -5.05 -6.28 -4.91
C PRO A 131 -4.48 -7.50 -4.18
N ALA A 132 -5.22 -8.00 -3.19
CA ALA A 132 -4.83 -9.17 -2.38
C ALA A 132 -5.67 -10.44 -2.71
N GLY A 133 -6.50 -10.35 -3.75
CA GLY A 133 -7.43 -11.41 -4.15
C GLY A 133 -8.77 -11.37 -3.39
N ALA A 134 -9.76 -12.07 -3.93
CA ALA A 134 -11.09 -12.26 -3.34
C ALA A 134 -11.76 -10.96 -2.83
N GLY A 135 -11.73 -9.91 -3.67
CA GLY A 135 -12.37 -8.63 -3.37
C GLY A 135 -11.70 -7.83 -2.25
N VAL A 136 -10.44 -8.16 -1.89
CA VAL A 136 -9.65 -7.40 -0.92
C VAL A 136 -8.56 -6.60 -1.60
N ARG A 137 -8.40 -5.34 -1.20
CA ARG A 137 -7.35 -4.43 -1.65
C ARG A 137 -6.65 -3.82 -0.44
N ALA A 138 -5.34 -4.00 -0.35
CA ALA A 138 -4.50 -3.33 0.64
C ALA A 138 -4.09 -1.95 0.11
N TRP A 139 -4.27 -0.90 0.91
CA TRP A 139 -3.92 0.46 0.52
C TRP A 139 -2.60 0.88 1.16
N THR A 140 -1.63 1.28 0.35
CA THR A 140 -0.28 1.64 0.82
C THR A 140 0.11 3.04 0.41
N LEU A 141 0.83 3.75 1.29
CA LEU A 141 1.63 4.92 0.93
C LEU A 141 3.05 4.48 0.59
N LEU A 142 3.71 5.19 -0.33
CA LEU A 142 5.04 4.83 -0.83
C LEU A 142 6.07 5.89 -0.46
N GLU A 143 7.25 5.41 -0.07
CA GLU A 143 8.42 6.22 0.24
C GLU A 143 9.63 5.73 -0.58
N GLY A 144 10.34 6.66 -1.21
CA GLY A 144 11.53 6.37 -1.99
C GLY A 144 12.11 7.63 -2.62
N HIS A 145 13.42 7.65 -2.86
CA HIS A 145 14.10 8.81 -3.43
C HIS A 145 13.71 9.05 -4.89
N GLU A 146 13.30 8.01 -5.60
CA GLU A 146 12.82 8.00 -6.98
C GLU A 146 11.58 8.88 -7.16
N LEU A 147 10.75 8.98 -6.11
CA LEU A 147 9.54 9.80 -6.03
C LEU A 147 9.83 11.29 -5.79
N THR A 148 11.10 11.68 -5.62
CA THR A 148 11.46 13.09 -5.44
C THR A 148 11.07 13.87 -6.68
N LEU A 149 10.26 14.91 -6.48
CA LEU A 149 9.86 15.81 -7.55
C LEU A 149 10.95 16.85 -7.80
N GLU A 150 11.12 17.23 -9.06
CA GLU A 150 11.95 18.37 -9.45
C GLU A 150 11.39 19.69 -8.91
N ALA A 151 12.20 20.75 -9.00
CA ALA A 151 11.80 22.10 -8.64
C ALA A 151 10.47 22.46 -9.34
N PRO A 152 9.50 23.02 -8.62
CA PRO A 152 8.20 23.32 -9.20
C PRO A 152 8.36 24.37 -10.31
N THR A 153 7.72 24.11 -11.45
CA THR A 153 7.62 25.05 -12.58
C THR A 153 6.22 25.65 -12.63
N TYR A 154 6.06 26.89 -13.09
CA TYR A 154 4.74 27.50 -13.16
C TYR A 154 3.80 26.71 -14.08
N LYS A 155 4.29 26.18 -15.21
CA LYS A 155 3.51 25.30 -16.10
C LYS A 155 3.13 23.98 -15.42
N GLY A 156 4.06 23.38 -14.67
CA GLY A 156 3.81 22.15 -13.91
C GLY A 156 2.70 22.33 -12.88
N ILE A 157 2.78 23.42 -12.11
CA ILE A 157 1.74 23.81 -11.13
C ILE A 157 0.38 23.97 -11.81
N GLY A 158 0.31 24.75 -12.89
CA GLY A 158 -0.94 24.98 -13.63
C GLY A 158 -1.55 23.70 -14.17
N ARG A 159 -0.72 22.80 -14.73
CA ARG A 159 -1.15 21.48 -15.20
C ARG A 159 -1.70 20.60 -14.07
N VAL A 160 -1.05 20.57 -12.91
CA VAL A 160 -1.52 19.80 -11.76
C VAL A 160 -2.87 20.33 -11.27
N ILE A 161 -3.02 21.64 -11.15
CA ILE A 161 -4.27 22.27 -10.72
C ILE A 161 -5.39 21.95 -11.72
N ALA A 162 -5.18 22.23 -13.02
CA ALA A 162 -6.16 21.98 -14.05
C ALA A 162 -6.59 20.51 -14.12
N LYS A 163 -5.62 19.57 -14.09
CA LYS A 163 -5.90 18.13 -14.10
C LYS A 163 -6.72 17.71 -12.87
N THR A 164 -6.35 18.19 -11.70
CA THR A 164 -7.05 17.83 -10.46
C THR A 164 -8.49 18.35 -10.46
N LEU A 165 -8.72 19.59 -10.92
CA LEU A 165 -10.07 20.16 -11.02
C LEU A 165 -10.99 19.41 -11.99
N GLN A 166 -10.43 18.69 -12.97
CA GLN A 166 -11.20 17.88 -13.92
C GLN A 166 -11.61 16.51 -13.35
N SER A 167 -10.82 15.95 -12.43
CA SER A 167 -11.03 14.58 -11.95
C SER A 167 -11.47 14.47 -10.49
N GLU A 168 -11.34 15.55 -9.70
CA GLU A 168 -11.55 15.53 -8.26
C GLU A 168 -12.58 16.55 -7.79
N GLU A 169 -13.40 16.15 -6.82
CA GLU A 169 -14.20 17.09 -6.06
C GLU A 169 -13.38 17.67 -4.90
N ILE A 170 -13.04 18.95 -5.02
CA ILE A 170 -12.34 19.71 -3.98
C ILE A 170 -13.36 20.62 -3.27
N HIS A 171 -13.49 20.47 -1.96
CA HIS A 171 -14.47 21.24 -1.18
C HIS A 171 -13.94 22.64 -0.85
N ASN A 172 -12.67 22.74 -0.45
CA ASN A 172 -11.99 23.99 -0.12
C ASN A 172 -10.76 24.19 -1.01
N GLN A 173 -10.96 24.81 -2.18
CA GLN A 173 -9.89 25.01 -3.17
C GLN A 173 -8.85 26.05 -2.70
N VAL A 174 -9.25 27.02 -1.88
CA VAL A 174 -8.32 27.98 -1.27
C VAL A 174 -7.31 27.24 -0.39
N LEU A 175 -7.81 26.39 0.53
CA LEU A 175 -6.96 25.55 1.38
C LEU A 175 -6.06 24.61 0.56
N ALA A 176 -6.61 24.01 -0.50
CA ALA A 176 -5.86 23.10 -1.36
C ALA A 176 -4.67 23.81 -2.03
N VAL A 177 -4.88 25.02 -2.57
CA VAL A 177 -3.82 25.81 -3.22
C VAL A 177 -2.77 26.27 -2.19
N ASP A 178 -3.19 26.78 -1.04
CA ASP A 178 -2.27 27.19 0.04
C ASP A 178 -1.42 26.03 0.52
N SER A 179 -2.04 24.86 0.71
CA SER A 179 -1.34 23.65 1.16
C SER A 179 -0.36 23.17 0.12
N TYR A 180 -0.74 23.19 -1.16
CA TYR A 180 0.14 22.80 -2.26
C TYR A 180 1.38 23.69 -2.36
N ALA A 181 1.23 25.00 -2.20
CA ALA A 181 2.34 25.95 -2.16
C ALA A 181 3.32 25.62 -1.03
N GLN A 182 2.81 25.38 0.18
CA GLN A 182 3.62 25.02 1.35
C GLN A 182 4.30 23.65 1.19
N GLN A 183 3.63 22.68 0.57
CA GLN A 183 4.16 21.32 0.39
C GLN A 183 5.21 21.25 -0.72
N ARG A 184 5.04 21.99 -1.81
CA ARG A 184 5.99 22.03 -2.92
C ARG A 184 7.11 23.05 -2.76
N GLY A 185 6.91 24.07 -1.92
CA GLY A 185 7.92 25.09 -1.67
C GLY A 185 7.99 26.18 -2.74
N PHE A 186 6.85 26.56 -3.31
CA PHE A 186 6.73 27.76 -4.12
C PHE A 186 5.96 28.86 -3.36
N HIS A 187 6.10 30.10 -3.79
CA HIS A 187 5.48 31.23 -3.10
C HIS A 187 4.05 31.45 -3.56
N ILE A 188 3.17 31.85 -2.64
CA ILE A 188 1.82 32.32 -2.92
C ILE A 188 1.58 33.68 -2.28
N ALA A 189 1.04 34.63 -3.06
CA ALA A 189 0.56 35.91 -2.59
C ALA A 189 -0.93 36.05 -2.91
N TRP A 190 -1.72 36.35 -1.88
CA TRP A 190 -3.13 36.73 -2.02
C TRP A 190 -3.22 38.25 -2.12
N ASP A 191 -3.87 38.76 -3.16
CA ASP A 191 -4.18 40.19 -3.30
C ASP A 191 -5.51 40.51 -2.59
N THR A 192 -6.51 39.67 -2.85
CA THR A 192 -7.81 39.64 -2.17
C THR A 192 -8.23 38.17 -2.01
N GLU A 193 -9.40 37.91 -1.43
CA GLU A 193 -9.97 36.55 -1.41
C GLU A 193 -10.33 36.03 -2.82
N ALA A 194 -10.33 36.90 -3.84
CA ALA A 194 -10.69 36.54 -5.21
C ALA A 194 -9.50 36.26 -6.13
N THR A 195 -8.25 36.54 -5.71
CA THR A 195 -7.08 36.42 -6.59
C THR A 195 -5.82 36.02 -5.83
N ALA A 196 -5.12 34.99 -6.32
CA ALA A 196 -3.81 34.58 -5.83
C ALA A 196 -2.77 34.58 -6.96
N VAL A 197 -1.52 34.91 -6.65
CA VAL A 197 -0.38 34.76 -7.56
C VAL A 197 0.61 33.75 -6.98
N LEU A 198 0.83 32.68 -7.73
CA LEU A 198 1.75 31.58 -7.44
C LEU A 198 3.06 31.87 -8.17
N THR A 199 4.16 32.07 -7.44
CA THR A 199 5.48 32.34 -8.03
C THR A 199 6.39 31.12 -7.86
N ALA A 200 6.88 30.60 -8.99
CA ALA A 200 7.87 29.54 -9.10
C ALA A 200 9.22 30.09 -9.60
N THR A 201 10.24 29.25 -9.71
CA THR A 201 11.59 29.69 -10.11
C THR A 201 11.69 30.14 -11.57
N ASP A 202 10.76 29.69 -12.42
CA ASP A 202 10.75 29.91 -13.87
C ASP A 202 9.60 30.82 -14.36
N GLY A 203 8.75 31.31 -13.45
CA GLY A 203 7.61 32.17 -13.81
C GLY A 203 6.55 32.21 -12.72
N ALA A 204 5.38 32.75 -13.05
CA ALA A 204 4.25 32.81 -12.13
C ALA A 204 2.91 32.55 -12.83
N LEU A 205 1.93 32.14 -12.02
CA LEU A 205 0.54 31.99 -12.40
C LEU A 205 -0.34 32.89 -11.53
N ARG A 206 -1.38 33.47 -12.12
CA ARG A 206 -2.50 34.05 -11.39
C ARG A 206 -3.69 33.10 -11.42
N LEU A 207 -4.29 32.91 -10.27
CA LEU A 207 -5.56 32.22 -10.09
C LEU A 207 -6.64 33.25 -9.72
N TRP A 208 -7.82 33.08 -10.28
CA TRP A 208 -9.03 33.78 -9.81
C TRP A 208 -9.97 32.80 -9.14
N PHE A 209 -10.69 33.32 -8.15
CA PHE A 209 -11.64 32.56 -7.35
C PHE A 209 -13.00 33.25 -7.37
N ASP A 210 -14.02 32.48 -7.70
CA ASP A 210 -15.43 32.82 -7.55
C ASP A 210 -16.04 31.91 -6.49
N ASP A 211 -16.55 32.49 -5.40
CA ASP A 211 -17.11 31.76 -4.26
C ASP A 211 -16.16 30.68 -3.69
N GLY A 212 -14.87 31.03 -3.61
CA GLY A 212 -13.81 30.12 -3.12
C GLY A 212 -13.43 28.99 -4.08
N ARG A 213 -13.94 28.99 -5.32
CA ARG A 213 -13.60 28.03 -6.38
C ARG A 213 -12.80 28.70 -7.48
N ILE A 214 -11.78 28.03 -7.98
CA ILE A 214 -10.94 28.50 -9.07
C ILE A 214 -11.80 28.66 -10.33
N SER A 215 -11.87 29.88 -10.86
CA SER A 215 -12.60 30.22 -12.08
C SER A 215 -11.70 30.56 -13.26
N GLY A 216 -10.41 30.83 -13.02
CA GLY A 216 -9.44 31.09 -14.06
C GLY A 216 -8.01 30.83 -13.63
N ILE A 217 -7.14 30.55 -14.61
CA ILE A 217 -5.70 30.37 -14.46
C ILE A 217 -5.02 31.09 -15.62
N GLU A 218 -4.13 32.04 -15.35
CA GLU A 218 -3.34 32.74 -16.38
C GLU A 218 -1.87 32.84 -15.98
N GLN A 219 -1.01 33.12 -16.97
CA GLN A 219 0.38 33.51 -16.70
C GLN A 219 0.42 34.90 -16.05
N ALA A 220 1.32 35.08 -15.09
CA ALA A 220 1.53 36.34 -14.39
C ALA A 220 3.02 36.68 -14.25
N ASP A 221 3.30 37.91 -13.82
CA ASP A 221 4.64 38.35 -13.45
C ASP A 221 4.99 37.86 -12.02
N PRO A 222 6.21 37.31 -11.81
CA PRO A 222 6.72 36.95 -10.50
C PRO A 222 6.59 38.10 -9.48
N GLN A 223 6.04 37.79 -8.30
CA GLN A 223 5.87 38.79 -7.22
C GLN A 223 7.06 38.85 -6.26
N VAL A 224 7.88 37.80 -6.25
CA VAL A 224 9.03 37.67 -5.35
C VAL A 224 10.26 37.22 -6.12
N GLY A 225 11.43 37.58 -5.58
CA GLY A 225 12.73 37.17 -6.13
C GLY A 225 13.21 35.80 -5.65
N PRO A 226 14.37 35.34 -6.12
CA PRO A 226 14.90 34.00 -5.85
C PRO A 226 15.17 33.72 -4.37
N GLU A 227 15.54 34.73 -3.57
CA GLU A 227 15.80 34.55 -2.13
C GLU A 227 14.55 34.09 -1.36
N VAL A 228 13.38 34.64 -1.69
CA VAL A 228 12.11 34.23 -1.06
C VAL A 228 11.71 32.82 -1.52
N LEU A 229 11.96 32.49 -2.80
CA LEU A 229 11.69 31.15 -3.32
C LEU A 229 12.58 30.09 -2.67
N GLU A 230 13.86 30.40 -2.43
CA GLU A 230 14.78 29.54 -1.68
C GLU A 230 14.30 29.32 -0.24
N GLN A 231 13.76 30.36 0.41
CA GLN A 231 13.14 30.24 1.74
C GLN A 231 11.89 29.35 1.71
N CYS A 232 11.02 29.49 0.70
CA CYS A 232 9.85 28.62 0.52
C CYS A 232 10.26 27.16 0.31
N ALA A 233 11.26 26.91 -0.54
CA ALA A 233 11.79 25.57 -0.78
C ALA A 233 12.41 24.96 0.48
N ALA A 234 13.18 25.75 1.23
CA ALA A 234 13.76 25.33 2.50
C ALA A 234 12.68 25.02 3.55
N ALA A 235 11.63 25.83 3.65
CA ALA A 235 10.50 25.58 4.55
C ALA A 235 9.74 24.28 4.18
N ALA A 236 9.53 24.03 2.89
CA ALA A 236 8.91 22.78 2.43
C ALA A 236 9.81 21.55 2.73
N ALA A 237 11.12 21.67 2.55
CA ALA A 237 12.08 20.63 2.91
C ALA A 237 12.09 20.35 4.43
N GLN A 238 12.16 21.40 5.25
CA GLN A 238 12.09 21.29 6.71
C GLN A 238 10.76 20.66 7.16
N ARG A 239 9.64 21.02 6.52
CA ARG A 239 8.34 20.40 6.82
C ARG A 239 8.37 18.89 6.54
N ARG A 240 8.89 18.46 5.39
CA ARG A 240 9.03 17.03 5.06
C ARG A 240 9.91 16.30 6.07
N GLU A 241 11.04 16.89 6.45
CA GLU A 241 11.92 16.32 7.48
C GLU A 241 11.21 16.21 8.84
N SER A 242 10.44 17.23 9.24
CA SER A 242 9.67 17.20 10.49
C SER A 242 8.60 16.10 10.51
N LEU A 243 7.93 15.86 9.38
CA LEU A 243 6.93 14.79 9.25
C LEU A 243 7.59 13.41 9.25
N ALA A 244 8.75 13.26 8.62
CA ALA A 244 9.54 12.03 8.67
C ALA A 244 10.03 11.73 10.10
N ALA A 245 10.55 12.74 10.81
CA ALA A 245 10.95 12.60 12.21
C ALA A 245 9.77 12.24 13.12
N ALA A 246 8.60 12.86 12.90
CA ALA A 246 7.38 12.49 13.61
C ALA A 246 6.95 11.05 13.31
N ARG A 247 7.16 10.53 12.10
CA ARG A 247 6.89 9.13 11.77
C ARG A 247 7.85 8.18 12.50
N THR A 248 9.13 8.51 12.61
CA THR A 248 10.09 7.73 13.42
C THR A 248 9.70 7.70 14.90
N GLU A 249 9.13 8.78 15.44
CA GLU A 249 8.55 8.80 16.79
C GLU A 249 7.37 7.80 16.91
N ILE A 250 6.50 7.79 15.90
CA ILE A 250 5.35 6.88 15.82
C ILE A 250 5.78 5.42 15.76
N GLU A 251 6.89 5.09 15.08
CA GLU A 251 7.41 3.71 15.04
C GLU A 251 7.71 3.16 16.44
N ARG A 252 8.16 4.00 17.38
CA ARG A 252 8.35 3.56 18.76
C ARG A 252 7.03 3.33 19.50
N ILE A 253 6.01 4.15 19.20
CA ILE A 253 4.66 3.96 19.74
C ILE A 253 4.09 2.64 19.21
N ALA A 254 4.23 2.40 17.91
CA ALA A 254 3.87 1.17 17.25
C ALA A 254 4.54 -0.05 17.89
N ALA A 255 5.86 0.00 18.11
CA ALA A 255 6.61 -1.07 18.75
C ALA A 255 6.13 -1.37 20.18
N ALA A 256 5.87 -0.33 20.97
CA ALA A 256 5.38 -0.48 22.34
C ALA A 256 3.98 -1.11 22.38
N GLU A 257 3.09 -0.67 21.50
CA GLU A 257 1.73 -1.23 21.39
C GLU A 257 1.74 -2.65 20.82
N ALA A 258 2.56 -2.93 19.81
CA ALA A 258 2.73 -4.26 19.24
C ALA A 258 3.23 -5.26 20.30
N ALA A 259 4.18 -4.86 21.13
CA ALA A 259 4.67 -5.66 22.25
C ALA A 259 3.57 -5.90 23.29
N ALA A 260 2.81 -4.86 23.66
CA ALA A 260 1.70 -4.98 24.61
C ALA A 260 0.60 -5.92 24.09
N GLN A 261 0.16 -5.77 22.84
CA GLN A 261 -0.84 -6.66 22.24
C GLN A 261 -0.34 -8.10 22.13
N SER A 262 0.94 -8.31 21.80
CA SER A 262 1.53 -9.64 21.73
C SER A 262 1.60 -10.32 23.10
N ALA A 263 2.01 -9.59 24.14
CA ALA A 263 2.01 -10.10 25.51
C ALA A 263 0.59 -10.44 25.99
N GLN A 264 -0.41 -9.62 25.66
CA GLN A 264 -1.80 -9.92 25.97
C GLN A 264 -2.28 -11.20 25.27
N ARG A 265 -1.98 -11.38 23.98
CA ARG A 265 -2.33 -12.60 23.24
C ARG A 265 -1.68 -13.84 23.84
N GLU A 266 -0.44 -13.75 24.30
CA GLU A 266 0.27 -14.84 24.98
C GLU A 266 -0.37 -15.18 26.33
N GLN A 267 -0.72 -14.17 27.14
CA GLN A 267 -1.43 -14.36 28.41
C GLN A 267 -2.78 -15.05 28.20
N GLU A 268 -3.59 -14.57 27.26
CA GLU A 268 -4.88 -15.19 26.96
C GLU A 268 -4.73 -16.62 26.43
N ALA A 269 -3.69 -16.90 25.63
CA ALA A 269 -3.40 -18.26 25.16
C ALA A 269 -3.00 -19.19 26.32
N ALA A 270 -2.19 -18.70 27.26
CA ALA A 270 -1.79 -19.45 28.45
C ALA A 270 -2.99 -19.73 29.38
N GLU A 271 -3.87 -18.74 29.59
CA GLU A 271 -5.11 -18.92 30.36
C GLU A 271 -6.03 -19.94 29.71
N ARG A 272 -6.23 -19.87 28.38
CA ARG A 272 -7.03 -20.86 27.64
C ARG A 272 -6.42 -22.26 27.72
N ALA A 273 -5.10 -22.39 27.68
CA ALA A 273 -4.41 -23.67 27.83
C ALA A 273 -4.57 -24.23 29.26
N ALA A 274 -4.46 -23.38 30.29
CA ALA A 274 -4.66 -23.76 31.68
C ALA A 274 -6.11 -24.22 31.94
N ALA A 275 -7.11 -23.47 31.45
CA ALA A 275 -8.52 -23.85 31.56
C ALA A 275 -8.83 -25.18 30.86
N ARG A 276 -8.19 -25.44 29.70
CA ARG A 276 -8.32 -26.72 29.00
C ARG A 276 -7.70 -27.87 29.81
N ALA A 277 -6.54 -27.65 30.43
CA ALA A 277 -5.88 -28.66 31.26
C ALA A 277 -6.69 -28.97 32.54
N GLU A 278 -7.30 -27.95 33.16
CA GLU A 278 -8.19 -28.14 34.31
C GLU A 278 -9.44 -28.94 33.93
N ALA A 279 -10.12 -28.59 32.82
CA ALA A 279 -11.27 -29.34 32.32
C ALA A 279 -10.93 -30.80 31.96
N GLU A 280 -9.73 -31.04 31.42
CA GLU A 280 -9.25 -32.40 31.13
C GLU A 280 -8.97 -33.19 32.42
N ALA A 281 -8.38 -32.55 33.43
CA ALA A 281 -8.17 -33.16 34.75
C ALA A 281 -9.49 -33.49 35.45
N GLU A 282 -10.47 -32.58 35.44
CA GLU A 282 -11.81 -32.84 35.97
C GLU A 282 -12.49 -34.02 35.26
N ARG A 283 -12.38 -34.08 33.92
CA ARG A 283 -12.92 -35.20 33.14
C ARG A 283 -12.23 -36.52 33.51
N ALA A 284 -10.92 -36.52 33.73
CA ALA A 284 -10.18 -37.71 34.16
C ALA A 284 -10.64 -38.20 35.54
N VAL A 285 -10.90 -37.28 36.48
CA VAL A 285 -11.47 -37.62 37.80
C VAL A 285 -12.87 -38.22 37.66
N GLN A 286 -13.75 -37.62 36.83
CA GLN A 286 -15.10 -38.16 36.59
C GLN A 286 -15.06 -39.56 35.98
N ILE A 287 -14.15 -39.81 35.02
CA ILE A 287 -13.94 -41.14 34.42
C ILE A 287 -13.46 -42.13 35.47
N ALA A 288 -12.54 -41.74 36.36
CA ALA A 288 -12.05 -42.61 37.42
C ALA A 288 -13.14 -42.94 38.46
N GLU A 289 -14.02 -42.00 38.81
CA GLU A 289 -15.14 -42.21 39.74
C GLU A 289 -16.22 -43.15 39.17
N HIS A 290 -16.45 -43.10 37.85
CA HIS A 290 -17.45 -43.94 37.16
C HIS A 290 -16.84 -45.21 36.55
N ALA A 291 -15.57 -45.51 36.83
CA ALA A 291 -14.94 -46.74 36.40
C ALA A 291 -15.65 -47.94 37.08
N PRO A 292 -16.10 -48.96 36.33
CA PRO A 292 -16.73 -50.13 36.92
C PRO A 292 -15.74 -50.80 37.88
N VAL A 293 -16.19 -51.05 39.11
CA VAL A 293 -15.45 -51.88 40.07
C VAL A 293 -15.36 -53.27 39.46
N ALA A 294 -14.19 -53.63 38.92
CA ALA A 294 -13.90 -54.98 38.52
C ALA A 294 -13.84 -55.83 39.80
N ASP A 295 -14.75 -56.79 39.91
CA ASP A 295 -14.71 -57.86 40.91
C ASP A 295 -13.39 -58.61 40.71
N THR A 296 -12.46 -58.45 41.66
CA THR A 296 -11.18 -59.14 41.63
C THR A 296 -11.35 -60.56 42.14
N ASP A 297 -11.61 -61.49 41.23
CA ASP A 297 -11.23 -62.89 41.36
C ASP A 297 -10.60 -63.30 40.03
N GLU A 298 -9.27 -63.22 39.95
CA GLU A 298 -8.38 -64.21 39.32
C GLU A 298 -6.96 -63.63 39.21
N THR A 299 -6.04 -64.23 39.98
CA THR A 299 -4.60 -64.12 39.83
C THR A 299 -4.16 -64.62 38.45
N PRO A 300 -3.43 -63.85 37.63
CA PRO A 300 -2.67 -64.43 36.54
C PRO A 300 -1.35 -64.97 37.08
N ALA A 301 -1.10 -66.25 36.81
CA ALA A 301 0.14 -66.94 37.12
C ALA A 301 1.32 -66.30 36.38
N ALA A 302 2.44 -66.17 37.08
CA ALA A 302 3.72 -65.81 36.51
C ALA A 302 4.23 -66.95 35.63
N GLU A 303 4.27 -66.75 34.31
CA GLU A 303 5.09 -67.55 33.41
C GLU A 303 6.41 -66.81 33.15
N VAL A 304 7.48 -67.38 33.69
CA VAL A 304 8.87 -67.03 33.41
C VAL A 304 9.19 -67.51 32.00
N TYR A 305 9.31 -66.58 31.05
CA TYR A 305 9.90 -66.86 29.74
C TYR A 305 11.36 -66.42 29.73
N GLU A 306 12.26 -67.38 29.55
CA GLU A 306 13.70 -67.16 29.36
C GLU A 306 13.98 -66.49 28.02
N ALA A 307 14.94 -65.55 28.04
CA ALA A 307 15.38 -64.76 26.90
C ALA A 307 16.29 -65.54 25.94
N PRO A 308 16.14 -65.40 24.61
CA PRO A 308 17.23 -65.64 23.68
C PRO A 308 18.09 -64.38 23.51
N VAL A 309 19.40 -64.57 23.61
CA VAL A 309 20.44 -63.57 23.33
C VAL A 309 20.38 -63.19 21.85
N ALA A 310 20.04 -61.93 21.56
CA ALA A 310 20.13 -61.35 20.22
C ALA A 310 21.37 -60.44 20.15
N GLU A 311 22.19 -60.68 19.13
CA GLU A 311 23.42 -59.96 18.83
C GLU A 311 23.19 -58.47 18.61
N ALA A 312 24.12 -57.66 19.11
CA ALA A 312 24.11 -56.21 18.98
C ALA A 312 24.28 -55.77 17.51
N GLN A 313 23.27 -55.12 16.96
CA GLN A 313 23.42 -54.26 15.77
C GLN A 313 23.86 -52.85 16.21
N PRO A 314 24.80 -52.21 15.49
CA PRO A 314 25.28 -50.88 15.82
C PRO A 314 24.21 -49.80 15.53
N ALA A 315 24.20 -48.77 16.37
CA ALA A 315 23.30 -47.61 16.27
C ALA A 315 23.47 -46.86 14.93
N PRO A 316 22.39 -46.38 14.29
CA PRO A 316 22.53 -45.38 13.24
C PRO A 316 22.96 -44.04 13.86
N ALA A 317 23.90 -43.39 13.20
CA ALA A 317 24.50 -42.13 13.59
C ALA A 317 23.46 -41.00 13.72
N GLU A 318 23.65 -40.15 14.72
CA GLU A 318 22.98 -38.85 14.85
C GLU A 318 23.28 -38.01 13.60
N GLN A 319 22.23 -37.64 12.87
CA GLN A 319 22.33 -36.59 11.85
C GLN A 319 22.39 -35.24 12.56
N PRO A 320 23.22 -34.30 12.09
CA PRO A 320 23.32 -32.98 12.69
C PRO A 320 21.98 -32.25 12.54
N ILE A 321 21.60 -31.57 13.63
CA ILE A 321 20.48 -30.64 13.66
C ILE A 321 20.81 -29.51 12.68
N GLU A 322 20.10 -29.46 11.56
CA GLU A 322 20.11 -28.34 10.64
C GLU A 322 19.29 -27.21 11.28
N GLU A 323 19.95 -26.10 11.61
CA GLU A 323 19.28 -24.87 12.06
C GLU A 323 18.32 -24.42 10.95
N HIS A 324 17.02 -24.57 11.18
CA HIS A 324 16.01 -23.96 10.34
C HIS A 324 16.05 -22.43 10.53
N GLU A 325 16.62 -21.73 9.56
CA GLU A 325 16.31 -20.32 9.30
C GLU A 325 14.79 -20.16 9.06
N PRO A 326 14.18 -19.05 9.51
CA PRO A 326 12.75 -18.82 9.28
C PRO A 326 12.47 -18.59 7.78
N GLU A 327 11.49 -19.33 7.26
CA GLU A 327 11.00 -19.22 5.89
C GLU A 327 10.59 -17.79 5.53
N GLN A 328 11.18 -17.28 4.45
CA GLN A 328 10.88 -15.99 3.83
C GLN A 328 9.54 -16.06 3.09
N ALA A 329 8.64 -15.13 3.38
CA ALA A 329 7.37 -14.97 2.68
C ALA A 329 7.59 -14.24 1.35
N ARG A 330 7.87 -14.99 0.28
CA ARG A 330 7.80 -14.49 -1.10
C ARG A 330 6.49 -14.94 -1.74
N VAL A 331 5.72 -14.01 -2.29
CA VAL A 331 4.58 -14.32 -3.15
C VAL A 331 5.10 -14.36 -4.58
N TYR A 332 5.21 -15.54 -5.17
CA TYR A 332 5.46 -15.70 -6.60
C TYR A 332 4.12 -15.86 -7.33
N THR A 333 3.94 -15.16 -8.43
CA THR A 333 2.93 -15.45 -9.44
C THR A 333 3.40 -16.64 -10.28
N ASP A 334 2.55 -17.66 -10.36
CA ASP A 334 2.80 -18.92 -11.04
C ASP A 334 2.98 -18.71 -12.56
N ALA A 335 4.13 -19.15 -13.09
CA ALA A 335 4.36 -19.30 -14.52
C ALA A 335 5.06 -20.64 -14.77
N SER A 336 4.28 -21.66 -15.14
CA SER A 336 4.83 -22.78 -15.90
C SER A 336 3.77 -23.48 -16.74
N ILE A 337 3.77 -23.19 -18.05
CA ILE A 337 3.47 -24.19 -19.07
C ILE A 337 4.53 -24.07 -20.17
N GLY A 338 5.54 -24.94 -20.08
CA GLY A 338 6.13 -25.71 -21.17
C GLY A 338 6.81 -24.99 -22.35
N ALA A 339 8.15 -25.10 -22.39
CA ALA A 339 8.86 -25.51 -23.61
C ALA A 339 10.21 -26.13 -23.22
N GLU A 340 10.57 -27.18 -23.96
CA GLU A 340 11.55 -28.22 -23.66
C GLU A 340 13.01 -27.78 -23.89
N ASP A 341 13.90 -28.57 -23.30
CA ASP A 341 15.37 -28.54 -23.34
C ASP A 341 15.99 -28.35 -24.73
N GLU A 342 17.12 -27.66 -24.79
CA GLU A 342 18.29 -28.10 -25.57
C GLU A 342 19.60 -27.44 -25.06
N GLN A 343 20.70 -28.15 -25.23
CA GLN A 343 21.86 -28.23 -24.34
C GLN A 343 23.17 -27.63 -24.93
N TYR A 344 23.98 -26.99 -24.05
CA TYR A 344 25.47 -26.84 -24.04
C TYR A 344 26.22 -26.02 -25.13
N PRO A 345 27.51 -25.62 -24.93
CA PRO A 345 28.17 -25.02 -23.75
C PRO A 345 29.18 -23.86 -24.07
N GLU A 346 29.60 -23.13 -23.02
CA GLU A 346 30.96 -22.64 -22.68
C GLU A 346 31.84 -21.83 -23.70
N VAL A 347 32.31 -20.64 -23.30
CA VAL A 347 33.76 -20.25 -23.18
C VAL A 347 34.01 -18.76 -22.83
N HIS A 348 34.73 -18.56 -21.72
CA HIS A 348 35.81 -17.62 -21.37
C HIS A 348 35.98 -16.20 -21.98
N GLU A 349 36.10 -15.24 -21.03
CA GLU A 349 37.13 -14.18 -20.85
C GLU A 349 37.83 -13.51 -22.06
N ALA A 350 37.89 -12.16 -22.06
CA ALA A 350 39.15 -11.39 -21.90
C ALA A 350 38.96 -9.84 -21.95
N SER A 351 39.40 -9.20 -20.86
CA SER A 351 40.21 -7.97 -20.69
C SER A 351 40.50 -6.94 -21.81
N ALA A 352 40.45 -5.66 -21.38
CA ALA A 352 41.41 -4.54 -21.62
C ALA A 352 41.56 -3.99 -23.07
N GLU A 353 41.81 -2.71 -23.37
CA GLU A 353 42.35 -1.53 -22.66
C GLU A 353 42.25 -0.29 -23.61
N GLN A 354 42.26 0.93 -23.03
CA GLN A 354 42.83 2.21 -23.56
C GLN A 354 42.25 2.86 -24.84
N ALA A 355 42.32 4.18 -25.10
CA ALA A 355 42.51 5.44 -24.36
C ALA A 355 42.41 6.61 -25.37
N SER A 356 42.04 7.80 -24.88
CA SER A 356 42.48 9.15 -25.33
C SER A 356 41.99 9.78 -26.67
N ALA A 357 41.32 10.95 -26.59
CA ALA A 357 41.89 12.28 -26.91
C ALA A 357 40.82 13.38 -27.20
N GLU A 358 40.87 14.46 -26.41
CA GLU A 358 40.73 15.91 -26.68
C GLU A 358 39.76 16.48 -27.77
N GLN A 359 38.69 17.16 -27.30
CA GLN A 359 38.21 18.57 -27.52
C GLN A 359 38.44 19.26 -28.91
N PRO A 360 37.49 20.10 -29.42
CA PRO A 360 37.02 21.30 -28.71
C PRO A 360 35.56 21.76 -28.95
N ILE A 361 35.24 22.80 -28.16
CA ILE A 361 34.02 23.61 -28.01
C ILE A 361 33.51 24.25 -29.33
N GLU A 362 32.19 24.24 -29.51
CA GLU A 362 31.47 25.17 -30.39
C GLU A 362 30.13 25.56 -29.73
N GLU A 363 29.99 26.83 -29.31
CA GLU A 363 28.68 27.46 -29.05
C GLU A 363 27.99 27.71 -30.40
N PRO A 364 26.65 27.61 -30.45
CA PRO A 364 25.95 28.73 -31.06
C PRO A 364 24.66 29.16 -30.35
N ALA A 365 24.59 30.47 -30.17
CA ALA A 365 23.46 31.34 -30.51
C ALA A 365 22.08 31.06 -29.90
N ALA A 366 21.69 31.99 -29.03
CA ALA A 366 20.31 32.28 -28.67
C ALA A 366 19.39 32.35 -29.91
N HIS A 367 18.26 31.66 -29.85
CA HIS A 367 17.09 31.91 -30.69
C HIS A 367 15.93 32.27 -29.76
N GLU A 368 15.59 33.55 -29.73
CA GLU A 368 14.30 34.03 -29.24
C GLU A 368 13.23 33.55 -30.23
N ALA A 369 12.43 32.57 -29.82
CA ALA A 369 11.21 32.19 -30.52
C ALA A 369 10.02 32.70 -29.71
N GLN A 370 9.55 33.89 -30.06
CA GLN A 370 8.19 34.33 -29.76
C GLN A 370 7.24 33.45 -30.59
N GLY A 371 6.49 32.59 -29.92
CA GLY A 371 5.40 31.81 -30.52
C GLY A 371 4.18 31.90 -29.61
N GLU A 372 3.17 32.67 -30.03
CA GLU A 372 1.79 32.45 -29.60
C GLU A 372 1.35 31.10 -30.16
N TYR A 373 1.00 30.16 -29.29
CA TYR A 373 0.41 28.89 -29.68
C TYR A 373 -1.07 28.92 -29.27
N THR A 374 -1.96 28.63 -30.21
CA THR A 374 -3.41 28.64 -30.03
C THR A 374 -3.90 27.36 -29.32
N GLU A 375 -5.06 27.42 -28.66
CA GLU A 375 -5.64 26.36 -27.81
C GLU A 375 -5.74 24.95 -28.44
N GLU A 376 -5.66 24.85 -29.77
CA GLU A 376 -5.76 23.58 -30.51
C GLU A 376 -4.45 22.77 -30.54
N GLU A 377 -3.26 23.37 -30.38
CA GLU A 377 -1.97 22.63 -30.39
C GLU A 377 -1.63 21.96 -29.04
N ILE A 378 -2.37 22.29 -27.97
CA ILE A 378 -2.22 21.64 -26.65
C ILE A 378 -3.05 20.35 -26.57
N ALA A 379 -3.98 20.15 -27.50
CA ALA A 379 -4.92 19.01 -27.49
C ALA A 379 -4.41 17.75 -28.23
N GLU A 380 -3.28 17.80 -28.95
CA GLU A 380 -2.83 16.70 -29.82
C GLU A 380 -1.86 15.69 -29.16
N TYR A 381 -1.49 15.88 -27.87
CA TYR A 381 -0.59 14.96 -27.16
C TYR A 381 -1.16 14.47 -25.83
N VAL A 382 -2.35 13.87 -25.86
CA VAL A 382 -2.79 12.91 -24.83
C VAL A 382 -3.68 11.87 -25.52
N GLU A 383 -3.17 10.66 -25.73
CA GLU A 383 -4.06 9.52 -25.97
C GLU A 383 -4.91 9.30 -24.71
N PRO A 384 -6.24 9.20 -24.81
CA PRO A 384 -7.09 8.98 -23.66
C PRO A 384 -6.79 7.61 -23.04
N ILE A 385 -6.45 7.60 -21.75
CA ILE A 385 -6.53 6.38 -20.96
C ILE A 385 -8.02 6.05 -20.81
N HIS A 386 -8.48 5.01 -21.50
CA HIS A 386 -9.82 4.48 -21.33
C HIS A 386 -9.96 3.89 -19.92
N ASN A 387 -10.60 4.64 -19.02
CA ASN A 387 -11.24 4.05 -17.85
C ASN A 387 -12.51 3.35 -18.35
N ALA A 388 -12.53 2.02 -18.29
CA ALA A 388 -13.73 1.25 -18.60
C ALA A 388 -14.84 1.63 -17.62
N GLY A 389 -15.84 2.32 -18.14
CA GLY A 389 -17.01 2.82 -17.44
C GLY A 389 -17.92 3.52 -18.45
N ASP A 390 -18.34 2.79 -19.49
CA ASP A 390 -19.29 3.30 -20.48
C ASP A 390 -20.72 3.36 -19.90
N ALA A 391 -21.44 4.41 -20.27
CA ALA A 391 -22.86 4.61 -19.98
C ALA A 391 -23.73 3.58 -20.76
N PRO A 392 -24.92 3.21 -20.24
CA PRO A 392 -25.60 1.98 -20.65
C PRO A 392 -26.28 2.08 -22.02
N ASP A 393 -26.01 1.08 -22.87
CA ASP A 393 -26.72 0.80 -24.11
C ASP A 393 -27.84 -0.22 -23.85
N LEU A 394 -29.10 0.23 -23.88
CA LEU A 394 -30.30 -0.53 -23.49
C LEU A 394 -30.61 -1.73 -24.40
N ALA A 395 -29.83 -1.98 -25.45
CA ALA A 395 -29.93 -3.18 -26.28
C ALA A 395 -29.08 -4.36 -25.75
N ALA A 396 -28.00 -4.09 -24.98
CA ALA A 396 -27.12 -5.13 -24.43
C ALA A 396 -27.71 -5.84 -23.21
N GLU A 397 -28.53 -5.15 -22.41
CA GLU A 397 -29.18 -5.71 -21.20
C GLU A 397 -30.10 -6.91 -21.53
N HIS A 398 -30.65 -6.98 -22.75
CA HIS A 398 -31.54 -8.06 -23.15
C HIS A 398 -30.79 -9.34 -23.58
N GLU A 399 -29.55 -9.22 -24.05
CA GLU A 399 -28.66 -10.36 -24.35
C GLU A 399 -27.88 -10.82 -23.11
N GLU A 400 -27.51 -9.89 -22.22
CA GLU A 400 -26.83 -10.19 -20.95
C GLU A 400 -27.75 -10.92 -19.97
N ALA A 401 -29.04 -10.53 -19.87
CA ALA A 401 -30.01 -11.25 -19.06
C ALA A 401 -30.26 -12.69 -19.55
N ALA A 402 -30.16 -12.95 -20.86
CA ALA A 402 -30.28 -14.30 -21.42
C ALA A 402 -29.02 -15.14 -21.18
N HIS A 403 -27.85 -14.49 -21.09
CA HIS A 403 -26.58 -15.14 -20.77
C HIS A 403 -26.46 -15.46 -19.27
N GLU A 404 -26.90 -14.56 -18.38
CA GLU A 404 -26.97 -14.79 -16.94
C GLU A 404 -27.92 -15.94 -16.56
N GLU A 405 -29.04 -16.09 -17.28
CA GLU A 405 -29.99 -17.18 -17.05
C GLU A 405 -29.43 -18.54 -17.52
N TYR A 406 -28.62 -18.55 -18.59
CA TYR A 406 -27.87 -19.71 -19.06
C TYR A 406 -26.72 -20.08 -18.10
N GLU A 407 -25.97 -19.09 -17.62
CA GLU A 407 -24.90 -19.32 -16.64
C GLU A 407 -25.45 -19.81 -15.30
N ARG A 408 -26.57 -19.27 -14.80
CA ARG A 408 -27.21 -19.77 -13.57
C ARG A 408 -27.59 -21.24 -13.65
N GLN A 409 -28.19 -21.67 -14.75
CA GLN A 409 -28.60 -23.07 -14.94
C GLN A 409 -27.37 -23.99 -15.03
N HIS A 410 -26.31 -23.57 -15.72
CA HIS A 410 -25.08 -24.37 -15.83
C HIS A 410 -24.18 -24.35 -14.58
N PHE A 411 -24.31 -23.33 -13.73
CA PHE A 411 -23.59 -23.22 -12.46
C PHE A 411 -24.27 -24.07 -11.37
N GLU A 412 -25.60 -24.17 -11.37
CA GLU A 412 -26.34 -25.06 -10.46
C GLU A 412 -26.05 -26.54 -10.75
N GLU A 413 -25.99 -26.97 -12.03
CA GLU A 413 -25.59 -28.34 -12.40
C GLU A 413 -24.15 -28.68 -11.98
N ARG A 414 -23.21 -27.74 -12.12
CA ARG A 414 -21.80 -27.94 -11.74
C ARG A 414 -21.61 -28.01 -10.21
N ARG A 415 -22.45 -27.29 -9.45
CA ARG A 415 -22.44 -27.25 -7.99
C ARG A 415 -23.03 -28.52 -7.36
N GLU A 416 -23.92 -29.23 -8.07
CA GLU A 416 -24.37 -30.57 -7.69
C GLU A 416 -23.29 -31.64 -7.96
N GLU A 417 -22.46 -31.48 -8.99
CA GLU A 417 -21.32 -32.37 -9.28
C GLU A 417 -20.11 -32.16 -8.35
N GLU A 418 -19.85 -30.92 -7.90
CA GLU A 418 -18.73 -30.63 -6.98
C GLU A 418 -18.99 -31.03 -5.52
N GLN A 419 -20.25 -31.14 -5.09
CA GLN A 419 -20.61 -31.61 -3.73
C GLN A 419 -20.30 -33.10 -3.47
N GLN A 420 -19.87 -33.86 -4.50
CA GLN A 420 -19.59 -35.30 -4.39
C GLN A 420 -18.10 -35.68 -4.34
N LYS A 421 -17.15 -34.72 -4.26
CA LYS A 421 -15.72 -35.04 -4.15
C LYS A 421 -15.11 -34.62 -2.80
N PRO A 422 -14.28 -35.46 -2.14
CA PRO A 422 -13.60 -35.09 -0.92
C PRO A 422 -12.37 -34.22 -1.20
N GLU A 423 -12.26 -33.06 -0.51
CA GLU A 423 -11.16 -32.10 -0.62
C GLU A 423 -9.86 -32.58 0.07
N PRO A 424 -8.67 -32.25 -0.48
CA PRO A 424 -7.43 -32.23 0.27
C PRO A 424 -7.11 -30.82 0.81
N LYS A 425 -6.72 -30.75 2.08
CA LYS A 425 -6.34 -29.51 2.80
C LYS A 425 -4.87 -29.15 2.59
N LYS A 426 -4.58 -27.92 2.15
CA LYS A 426 -3.45 -27.07 2.63
C LYS A 426 -3.84 -25.59 2.47
N LYS A 427 -3.92 -24.85 3.59
CA LYS A 427 -4.31 -23.42 3.66
C LYS A 427 -3.08 -22.52 3.55
N GLY A 428 -3.09 -21.57 2.62
CA GLY A 428 -2.07 -20.52 2.47
C GLY A 428 -2.26 -19.36 3.46
N PHE A 429 -1.17 -18.63 3.70
CA PHE A 429 -0.97 -17.55 4.69
C PHE A 429 -2.07 -16.45 4.71
N PHE A 430 -2.66 -16.12 3.55
CA PHE A 430 -3.72 -15.10 3.42
C PHE A 430 -5.07 -15.50 4.05
N SER A 431 -5.42 -16.79 4.10
CA SER A 431 -6.71 -17.26 4.65
C SER A 431 -6.85 -16.96 6.15
N ARG A 432 -5.73 -16.81 6.86
CA ARG A 432 -5.73 -16.53 8.30
C ARG A 432 -5.91 -15.05 8.66
N PHE A 433 -5.64 -14.13 7.73
CA PHE A 433 -5.73 -12.68 7.96
C PHE A 433 -6.95 -12.06 7.28
N PHE A 434 -7.32 -12.53 6.09
CA PHE A 434 -8.45 -11.99 5.32
C PHE A 434 -9.76 -12.79 5.48
N GLY A 435 -9.71 -13.93 6.17
CA GLY A 435 -10.85 -14.83 6.37
C GLY A 435 -11.54 -15.18 5.05
N LEU A 436 -10.77 -15.87 4.19
CA LEU A 436 -11.26 -16.62 3.04
C LEU A 436 -11.41 -18.09 3.43
#